data_AF-A0A250XMJ6-F1
#
_entry.id   AF-A0A250XMJ6-F1
#
_cell.length_a   1.000
_cell.length_b   1.000
_cell.length_c   1.000
_cell.angle_alpha   90.00
_cell.angle_beta   90.00
_cell.angle_gamma   90.00
#
_symmetry.space_group_name_H-M   'P 1'
#
loop_
_entity.id
_entity.type
_entity.pdbx_description
1 polymer ?
#
loop_
_entity_poly.entity_id
_entity_poly.type
_entity_poly.pdbx_seq_one_letter_code
_entity_poly.pdbx_strand_id
1 'polypeptide(L)'
;MLTNFSSSSYCRASFSGRNVVNRLPKPDRYVTAQSVPQFFAAIAASVLFVSTSPSTPMVPQLQEEDVEEILADKQLEYILQQQDIVKKAQIEARRQELKIKITSVETALSQKITEERAGAVSAKAKGEENKYKELEARTAELEEQVAKFRSAAAKAGSQLDRVEMLERARTAAGQQAIRKALSSVMSAP
;
A
#
# COMPACT_ATOMS: atom_id res chain seq x y z
N MET A 1 25.78 -60.89 -47.75
CA MET A 1 25.99 -59.45 -47.52
C MET A 1 25.86 -59.19 -46.03
N LEU A 2 26.97 -58.83 -45.39
CA LEU A 2 27.09 -58.59 -43.95
C LEU A 2 27.06 -57.08 -43.72
N THR A 3 26.12 -56.58 -42.92
CA THR A 3 26.19 -55.21 -42.41
C THR A 3 26.12 -55.23 -40.88
N ASN A 4 27.18 -54.66 -40.31
CA ASN A 4 27.48 -54.53 -38.89
C ASN A 4 26.47 -53.61 -38.20
N PHE A 5 25.83 -54.10 -37.13
CA PHE A 5 25.16 -53.22 -36.17
C PHE A 5 26.17 -52.76 -35.13
N SER A 6 26.42 -51.45 -35.16
CA SER A 6 27.26 -50.73 -34.22
C SER A 6 26.58 -50.70 -32.85
N SER A 7 27.24 -51.31 -31.87
CA SER A 7 26.91 -51.21 -30.45
C SER A 7 27.08 -49.78 -29.97
N SER A 8 25.97 -49.08 -29.73
CA SER A 8 25.99 -47.78 -29.04
C SER A 8 25.83 -48.00 -27.53
N SER A 9 26.79 -47.44 -26.81
CA SER A 9 27.06 -47.61 -25.39
C SER A 9 25.90 -47.15 -24.49
N TYR A 10 25.56 -48.01 -23.54
CA TYR A 10 24.71 -47.68 -22.39
C TYR A 10 25.44 -46.70 -21.45
N CYS A 11 25.08 -45.43 -21.48
CA CYS A 11 25.38 -44.51 -20.39
C CYS A 11 24.39 -44.73 -19.23
N ARG A 12 24.79 -45.59 -18.30
CA ARG A 12 24.11 -45.82 -17.02
C ARG A 12 24.49 -44.68 -16.07
N ALA A 13 23.67 -43.63 -16.03
CA ALA A 13 23.82 -42.57 -15.03
C ALA A 13 23.28 -43.04 -13.68
N SER A 14 24.19 -43.35 -12.76
CA SER A 14 23.91 -43.56 -11.34
C SER A 14 23.39 -42.28 -10.70
N PHE A 15 22.09 -42.21 -10.41
CA PHE A 15 21.51 -41.15 -9.59
C PHE A 15 21.72 -41.50 -8.12
N SER A 16 22.89 -41.12 -7.58
CA SER A 16 23.17 -41.20 -6.15
C SER A 16 22.34 -40.15 -5.42
N GLY A 17 21.68 -40.62 -4.35
CA GLY A 17 20.81 -39.81 -3.52
C GLY A 17 21.50 -38.56 -2.97
N ARG A 18 20.82 -37.43 -3.12
CA ARG A 18 20.95 -36.30 -2.22
C ARG A 18 19.59 -36.04 -1.61
N ASN A 19 19.46 -36.42 -0.35
CA ASN A 19 18.46 -35.88 0.56
C ASN A 19 18.61 -34.35 0.59
N VAL A 20 17.87 -33.66 -0.25
CA VAL A 20 17.68 -32.22 -0.10
C VAL A 20 16.59 -32.05 0.94
N VAL A 21 17.03 -31.94 2.18
CA VAL A 21 16.22 -31.48 3.29
C VAL A 21 15.66 -30.13 2.87
N ASN A 22 14.34 -30.08 2.64
CA ASN A 22 13.56 -28.85 2.52
C ASN A 22 13.74 -28.01 3.78
N ARG A 23 14.79 -27.18 3.81
CA ARG A 23 14.90 -26.08 4.77
C ARG A 23 14.16 -24.89 4.19
N LEU A 24 12.86 -24.86 4.48
CA LEU A 24 12.09 -23.62 4.49
C LEU A 24 12.87 -22.56 5.29
N PRO A 25 13.13 -21.37 4.73
CA PRO A 25 13.58 -20.26 5.56
C PRO A 25 12.44 -19.91 6.53
N LYS A 26 12.69 -20.07 7.82
CA LYS A 26 11.83 -19.53 8.87
C LYS A 26 11.85 -17.99 8.74
N PRO A 27 10.71 -17.30 8.70
CA PRO A 27 10.70 -15.87 8.95
C PRO A 27 10.97 -15.68 10.44
N ASP A 28 12.22 -15.34 10.76
CA ASP A 28 12.57 -14.88 12.08
C ASP A 28 11.77 -13.63 12.44
N ARG A 29 11.42 -13.62 13.71
CA ARG A 29 10.53 -12.68 14.37
C ARG A 29 10.98 -11.24 14.19
N TYR A 30 9.96 -10.41 14.02
CA TYR A 30 9.82 -9.02 14.45
C TYR A 30 10.60 -8.66 15.73
N VAL A 31 10.85 -7.34 15.84
CA VAL A 31 11.52 -6.55 16.90
C VAL A 31 12.92 -6.15 16.42
N THR A 32 13.16 -4.89 16.03
CA THR A 32 13.15 -3.74 16.93
C THR A 32 12.60 -2.45 16.31
N ALA A 33 11.85 -1.73 17.14
CA ALA A 33 11.63 -0.29 17.01
C ALA A 33 12.96 0.48 17.14
N GLN A 34 13.18 1.45 16.24
CA GLN A 34 14.15 2.56 16.25
C GLN A 34 14.39 2.88 14.77
N SER A 35 14.18 4.07 14.20
CA SER A 35 14.27 5.42 14.73
C SER A 35 13.43 6.33 13.82
N VAL A 36 12.37 6.91 14.35
CA VAL A 36 11.80 8.13 13.75
C VAL A 36 12.72 9.26 14.22
N PRO A 37 13.33 10.06 13.33
CA PRO A 37 14.08 11.22 13.78
C PRO A 37 13.09 12.18 14.47
N GLN A 38 13.30 12.36 15.78
CA GLN A 38 12.66 13.39 16.58
C GLN A 38 13.12 14.76 16.06
N PHE A 39 12.39 15.34 15.11
CA PHE A 39 12.55 16.74 14.68
C PHE A 39 11.38 17.61 15.13
N PHE A 40 11.01 17.51 16.41
CA PHE A 40 10.20 18.54 17.07
C PHE A 40 10.78 18.81 18.46
N ALA A 41 12.02 19.29 18.46
CA ALA A 41 12.59 19.97 19.62
C ALA A 41 12.05 21.40 19.64
N ALA A 42 11.24 21.68 20.67
CA ALA A 42 11.11 22.95 21.39
C ALA A 42 11.41 24.25 20.62
N ILE A 43 10.34 24.95 20.20
CA ILE A 43 10.33 26.41 20.26
C ILE A 43 9.61 26.76 21.55
N ALA A 44 10.40 26.73 22.63
CA ALA A 44 10.01 27.27 23.91
C ALA A 44 9.86 28.79 23.78
N ALA A 45 8.80 29.30 24.40
CA ALA A 45 8.49 30.71 24.52
C ALA A 45 9.73 31.55 24.89
N SER A 46 10.00 32.58 24.10
CA SER A 46 10.87 33.70 24.47
C SER A 46 10.34 34.96 23.79
N VAL A 47 9.16 35.41 24.23
CA VAL A 47 8.74 36.80 24.06
C VAL A 47 9.04 37.49 25.38
N LEU A 48 10.28 37.97 25.51
CA LEU A 48 10.68 38.90 26.56
C LEU A 48 10.20 40.29 26.18
N PHE A 49 9.35 40.84 27.03
CA PHE A 49 8.85 42.20 27.00
C PHE A 49 9.96 43.24 27.31
N VAL A 50 10.02 44.29 26.47
CA VAL A 50 10.16 45.73 26.80
C VAL A 50 11.50 46.30 27.35
N SER A 51 12.11 47.18 26.54
CA SER A 51 12.29 48.65 26.71
C SER A 51 13.51 49.07 25.87
N THR A 52 13.42 50.04 24.95
CA THR A 52 13.37 51.48 25.21
C THR A 52 12.95 52.24 23.93
N SER A 53 12.12 53.28 24.09
CA SER A 53 11.77 54.24 23.02
C SER A 53 12.95 55.21 22.73
N PRO A 54 12.98 55.94 21.59
CA PRO A 54 12.13 57.14 21.44
C PRO A 54 11.57 57.46 20.03
N SER A 55 10.52 58.31 20.05
CA SER A 55 10.08 59.29 19.04
C SER A 55 9.48 58.85 17.68
N THR A 56 8.14 58.97 17.62
CA THR A 56 7.19 59.35 16.54
C THR A 56 7.72 59.69 15.12
N PRO A 57 7.01 59.28 14.04
CA PRO A 57 5.73 59.91 13.66
C PRO A 57 4.58 58.91 13.38
N MET A 58 3.34 59.43 13.42
CA MET A 58 2.11 58.73 13.04
C MET A 58 2.27 57.97 11.71
N VAL A 59 2.21 56.65 11.79
CA VAL A 59 2.08 55.72 10.65
C VAL A 59 0.70 55.06 10.80
N PRO A 60 -0.04 54.76 9.71
CA PRO A 60 -1.43 54.33 9.81
C PRO A 60 -1.49 52.96 10.51
N GLN A 61 -1.97 52.93 11.75
CA GLN A 61 -2.16 51.70 12.52
C GLN A 61 -3.26 50.77 11.97
N LEU A 62 -3.88 51.11 10.84
CA LEU A 62 -4.90 50.33 10.15
C LEU A 62 -4.35 49.37 9.08
N GLN A 63 -3.03 49.12 9.04
CA GLN A 63 -2.43 48.22 8.04
C GLN A 63 -1.59 47.08 8.62
N GLU A 64 -1.14 47.15 9.88
CA GLU A 64 -0.31 46.08 10.46
C GLU A 64 -1.16 44.89 10.95
N GLU A 65 -2.34 45.15 11.55
CA GLU A 65 -3.27 44.08 11.97
C GLU A 65 -3.80 43.27 10.78
N ASP A 66 -4.16 43.94 9.68
CA ASP A 66 -4.63 43.28 8.44
C ASP A 66 -3.53 42.39 7.81
N VAL A 67 -2.25 42.76 7.91
CA VAL A 67 -1.14 41.97 7.35
C VAL A 67 -0.83 40.75 8.22
N GLU A 68 -0.92 40.87 9.55
CA GLU A 68 -0.77 39.73 10.47
C GLU A 68 -1.92 38.73 10.35
N GLU A 69 -3.16 39.19 10.19
CA GLU A 69 -4.33 38.33 9.98
C GLU A 69 -4.23 37.57 8.63
N ILE A 70 -3.83 38.25 7.54
CA ILE A 70 -3.61 37.62 6.22
C ILE A 70 -2.47 36.57 6.27
N LEU A 71 -1.43 36.79 7.09
CA LEU A 71 -0.34 35.84 7.27
C LEU A 71 -0.76 34.62 8.08
N ALA A 72 -1.54 34.80 9.15
CA ALA A 72 -2.08 33.70 9.96
C ALA A 72 -3.02 32.80 9.14
N ASP A 73 -3.86 33.38 8.28
CA ASP A 73 -4.77 32.65 7.41
C ASP A 73 -4.02 31.79 6.38
N LYS A 74 -2.98 32.35 5.76
CA LYS A 74 -2.12 31.62 4.82
C LYS A 74 -1.36 30.48 5.50
N GLN A 75 -0.94 30.68 6.75
CA GLN A 75 -0.29 29.63 7.53
C GLN A 75 -1.26 28.50 7.89
N LEU A 76 -2.49 28.83 8.28
CA LEU A 76 -3.52 27.84 8.57
C LEU A 76 -3.88 27.02 7.31
N GLU A 77 -4.08 27.70 6.17
CA GLU A 77 -4.37 27.03 4.90
C GLU A 77 -3.23 26.10 4.49
N TYR A 78 -1.98 26.52 4.65
CA TYR A 78 -0.81 25.70 4.38
C TYR A 78 -0.75 24.45 5.27
N ILE A 79 -1.02 24.58 6.57
CA ILE A 79 -1.05 23.44 7.50
C ILE A 79 -2.16 22.44 7.11
N LEU A 80 -3.34 22.93 6.75
CA LEU A 80 -4.45 22.08 6.31
C LEU A 80 -4.11 21.34 5.01
N GLN A 81 -3.49 22.01 4.05
CA GLN A 81 -3.02 21.38 2.81
C GLN A 81 -1.98 20.29 3.08
N GLN A 82 -1.03 20.53 4.00
CA GLN A 82 -0.07 19.50 4.40
C GLN A 82 -0.74 18.28 5.02
N GLN A 83 -1.74 18.48 5.89
CA GLN A 83 -2.49 17.37 6.47
C GLN A 83 -3.25 16.56 5.41
N ASP A 84 -3.82 17.21 4.40
CA ASP A 84 -4.49 16.53 3.29
C ASP A 84 -3.50 15.72 2.44
N ILE A 85 -2.30 16.24 2.18
CA ILE A 85 -1.24 15.52 1.46
C ILE A 85 -0.85 14.25 2.24
N VAL A 86 -0.66 14.35 3.56
CA VAL A 86 -0.31 13.20 4.40
C VAL A 86 -1.41 12.14 4.37
N LYS A 87 -2.70 12.53 4.48
CA LYS A 87 -3.83 11.58 4.42
C LYS A 87 -3.93 10.90 3.07
N LYS A 88 -3.81 11.65 1.97
CA LYS A 88 -3.80 11.10 0.61
C LYS A 88 -2.66 10.10 0.43
N ALA A 89 -1.45 10.46 0.86
CA ALA A 89 -0.29 9.56 0.79
C ALA A 89 -0.51 8.27 1.61
N GLN A 90 -1.16 8.36 2.78
CA GLN A 90 -1.50 7.18 3.58
C GLN A 90 -2.51 6.26 2.88
N ILE A 91 -3.55 6.82 2.25
CA ILE A 91 -4.52 6.03 1.47
C ILE A 91 -3.84 5.36 0.28
N GLU A 92 -3.00 6.10 -0.45
CA GLU A 92 -2.26 5.58 -1.60
C GLU A 92 -1.30 4.46 -1.19
N ALA A 93 -0.59 4.63 -0.08
CA ALA A 93 0.29 3.59 0.47
C ALA A 93 -0.49 2.30 0.81
N ARG A 94 -1.65 2.42 1.46
CA ARG A 94 -2.53 1.26 1.74
C ARG A 94 -3.04 0.60 0.45
N ARG A 95 -3.39 1.39 -0.57
CA ARG A 95 -3.81 0.87 -1.88
C ARG A 95 -2.69 0.10 -2.56
N GLN A 96 -1.46 0.62 -2.54
CA GLN A 96 -0.29 -0.08 -3.09
C GLN A 96 0.01 -1.36 -2.32
N GLU A 97 -0.05 -1.33 -0.98
CA GLU A 97 0.17 -2.51 -0.14
C GLU A 97 -0.87 -3.61 -0.44
N LEU A 98 -2.15 -3.26 -0.53
CA LEU A 98 -3.20 -4.19 -0.93
C LEU A 98 -2.97 -4.73 -2.35
N LYS A 99 -2.55 -3.89 -3.30
CA LYS A 99 -2.26 -4.32 -4.67
C LYS A 99 -1.11 -5.32 -4.72
N ILE A 100 -0.06 -5.12 -3.94
CA ILE A 100 1.07 -6.05 -3.83
C ILE A 100 0.59 -7.38 -3.24
N LYS A 101 -0.19 -7.34 -2.14
CA LYS A 101 -0.76 -8.53 -1.50
C LYS A 101 -1.71 -9.30 -2.41
N ILE A 102 -2.54 -8.60 -3.19
CA ILE A 102 -3.45 -9.23 -4.16
C ILE A 102 -2.65 -9.93 -5.24
N THR A 103 -1.70 -9.21 -5.86
CA THR A 103 -0.85 -9.77 -6.91
C THR A 103 -0.07 -11.00 -6.41
N SER A 104 0.50 -10.95 -5.20
CA SER A 104 1.28 -12.07 -4.66
C SER A 104 0.46 -13.32 -4.37
N VAL A 105 -0.78 -13.15 -3.89
CA VAL A 105 -1.70 -14.28 -3.68
C VAL A 105 -2.21 -14.82 -5.03
N GLU A 106 -2.52 -13.96 -5.99
CA GLU A 106 -2.95 -14.38 -7.32
C GLU A 106 -1.86 -15.16 -8.06
N THR A 107 -0.60 -14.73 -7.97
CA THR A 107 0.51 -15.46 -8.59
C THR A 107 0.73 -16.82 -7.92
N ALA A 108 0.67 -16.89 -6.59
CA ALA A 108 0.79 -18.14 -5.86
C ALA A 108 -0.35 -19.14 -6.20
N LEU A 109 -1.60 -18.66 -6.29
CA LEU A 109 -2.73 -19.51 -6.68
C LEU A 109 -2.63 -19.95 -8.15
N SER A 110 -2.23 -19.05 -9.04
CA SER A 110 -2.05 -19.38 -10.46
C SER A 110 -0.96 -20.43 -10.68
N GLN A 111 0.16 -20.33 -9.94
CA GLN A 111 1.22 -21.33 -9.96
C GLN A 111 0.70 -22.70 -9.51
N LYS A 112 -0.03 -22.76 -8.39
CA LYS A 112 -0.63 -24.02 -7.91
C LYS A 112 -1.59 -24.63 -8.93
N ILE A 113 -2.44 -23.82 -9.56
CA ILE A 113 -3.34 -24.29 -10.63
C ILE A 113 -2.54 -24.87 -11.80
N THR A 114 -1.44 -24.23 -12.21
CA THR A 114 -0.59 -24.76 -13.28
C THR A 114 0.10 -26.07 -12.89
N GLU A 115 0.53 -26.21 -11.64
CA GLU A 115 1.14 -27.45 -11.11
C GLU A 115 0.13 -28.60 -11.08
N GLU A 116 -1.07 -28.36 -10.54
CA GLU A 116 -2.14 -29.37 -10.46
C GLU A 116 -2.62 -29.79 -11.85
N ARG A 117 -2.76 -28.84 -12.80
CA ARG A 117 -3.10 -29.14 -14.20
C ARG A 117 -2.01 -29.97 -14.89
N ALA A 118 -0.74 -29.64 -14.69
CA ALA A 118 0.37 -30.42 -15.24
C ALA A 118 0.37 -31.85 -14.63
N GLY A 119 0.10 -31.95 -13.33
CA GLY A 119 -0.13 -33.21 -12.63
C GLY A 119 -1.25 -34.03 -13.27
N ALA A 120 -2.42 -33.43 -13.50
CA ALA A 120 -3.57 -34.09 -14.09
C ALA A 120 -3.27 -34.61 -15.51
N VAL A 121 -2.62 -33.80 -16.34
CA VAL A 121 -2.19 -34.21 -17.69
C VAL A 121 -1.25 -35.42 -17.61
N SER A 122 -0.29 -35.41 -16.67
CA SER A 122 0.65 -36.52 -16.50
C SER A 122 -0.03 -37.79 -15.98
N ALA A 123 -1.01 -37.69 -15.07
CA ALA A 123 -1.79 -38.80 -14.55
C ALA A 123 -2.66 -39.42 -15.64
N LYS A 124 -3.28 -38.58 -16.49
CA LYS A 124 -4.05 -39.01 -17.66
C LYS A 124 -3.19 -39.77 -18.66
N ALA A 125 -1.99 -39.27 -18.95
CA ALA A 125 -1.04 -39.93 -19.85
C ALA A 125 -0.58 -41.31 -19.32
N LYS A 126 -0.56 -41.50 -18.00
CA LYS A 126 -0.21 -42.76 -17.33
C LYS A 126 -1.40 -43.70 -17.12
N GLY A 127 -2.62 -43.29 -17.47
CA GLY A 127 -3.85 -44.07 -17.24
C GLY A 127 -4.29 -44.14 -15.78
N GLU A 128 -3.80 -43.24 -14.92
CA GLU A 128 -4.14 -43.20 -13.49
C GLU A 128 -5.45 -42.43 -13.26
N GLU A 129 -6.60 -43.01 -13.62
CA GLU A 129 -7.90 -42.33 -13.60
C GLU A 129 -8.29 -41.73 -12.24
N ASN A 130 -8.02 -42.44 -11.13
CA ASN A 130 -8.35 -41.95 -9.79
C ASN A 130 -7.55 -40.68 -9.44
N LYS A 131 -6.26 -40.66 -9.77
CA LYS A 131 -5.42 -39.48 -9.54
C LYS A 131 -5.79 -38.33 -10.47
N TYR A 132 -6.16 -38.62 -11.71
CA TYR A 132 -6.67 -37.60 -12.64
C TYR A 132 -7.91 -36.91 -12.06
N LYS A 133 -8.92 -37.68 -11.60
CA LYS A 133 -10.14 -37.14 -11.01
C LYS A 133 -9.87 -36.32 -9.75
N GLU A 134 -8.95 -36.77 -8.90
CA GLU A 134 -8.55 -36.05 -7.69
C GLU A 134 -7.90 -34.70 -8.01
N LEU A 135 -6.96 -34.68 -8.96
CA LEU A 135 -6.27 -33.45 -9.39
C LEU A 135 -7.22 -32.49 -10.13
N GLU A 136 -8.16 -33.01 -10.91
CA GLU A 136 -9.21 -32.22 -11.58
C GLU A 136 -10.14 -31.56 -10.55
N ALA A 137 -10.58 -32.29 -9.53
CA ALA A 137 -11.37 -31.75 -8.43
C ALA A 137 -10.62 -30.66 -7.65
N ARG A 138 -9.34 -30.89 -7.30
CA ARG A 138 -8.50 -29.88 -6.64
C ARG A 138 -8.30 -28.64 -7.49
N THR A 139 -8.14 -28.81 -8.80
CA THR A 139 -8.02 -27.67 -9.73
C THR A 139 -9.30 -26.83 -9.71
N ALA A 140 -10.47 -27.46 -9.74
CA ALA A 140 -11.75 -26.76 -9.65
C ALA A 140 -11.94 -26.03 -8.31
N GLU A 141 -11.55 -26.65 -7.20
CA GLU A 141 -11.56 -26.00 -5.87
C GLU A 141 -10.63 -24.77 -5.82
N LEU A 142 -9.43 -24.87 -6.39
CA LEU A 142 -8.50 -23.74 -6.48
C LEU A 142 -9.05 -22.61 -7.35
N GLU A 143 -9.72 -22.92 -8.46
CA GLU A 143 -10.39 -21.93 -9.31
C GLU A 143 -11.52 -21.21 -8.57
N GLU A 144 -12.32 -21.94 -7.79
CA GLU A 144 -13.35 -21.35 -6.93
C GLU A 144 -12.73 -20.44 -5.86
N GLN A 145 -11.63 -20.86 -5.25
CA GLN A 145 -10.88 -20.03 -4.29
C GLN A 145 -10.34 -18.74 -4.94
N VAL A 146 -9.83 -18.81 -6.17
CA VAL A 146 -9.42 -17.62 -6.93
C VAL A 146 -10.60 -16.70 -7.18
N ALA A 147 -11.77 -17.23 -7.56
CA ALA A 147 -12.97 -16.43 -7.76
C ALA A 147 -13.42 -15.72 -6.47
N LYS A 148 -13.43 -16.43 -5.34
CA LYS A 148 -13.73 -15.88 -4.01
C LYS A 148 -12.71 -14.80 -3.62
N PHE A 149 -11.43 -15.05 -3.86
CA PHE A 149 -10.36 -14.09 -3.58
C PHE A 149 -10.51 -12.80 -4.39
N ARG A 150 -10.76 -12.91 -5.70
CA ARG A 150 -11.01 -11.74 -6.57
C ARG A 150 -12.23 -10.94 -6.14
N SER A 151 -13.31 -11.62 -5.75
CA SER A 151 -14.51 -10.94 -5.21
C SER A 151 -14.19 -10.18 -3.91
N ALA A 152 -13.43 -10.79 -3.00
CA ALA A 152 -13.00 -10.14 -1.76
C ALA A 152 -12.06 -8.95 -2.03
N ALA A 153 -11.11 -9.10 -2.97
CA ALA A 153 -10.21 -8.04 -3.40
C ALA A 153 -10.98 -6.85 -4.00
N ALA A 154 -11.98 -7.10 -4.84
CA ALA A 154 -12.86 -6.07 -5.40
C ALA A 154 -13.64 -5.33 -4.30
N LYS A 155 -14.18 -6.06 -3.31
CA LYS A 155 -14.85 -5.46 -2.15
C LYS A 155 -13.90 -4.57 -1.35
N ALA A 156 -12.67 -5.04 -1.07
CA ALA A 156 -11.66 -4.25 -0.38
C ALA A 156 -11.27 -2.97 -1.15
N GLY A 157 -11.12 -3.07 -2.47
CA GLY A 157 -10.89 -1.91 -3.35
C GLY A 157 -12.03 -0.89 -3.25
N SER A 158 -13.29 -1.35 -3.38
CA SER A 158 -14.46 -0.46 -3.29
C SER A 158 -14.60 0.23 -1.92
N GLN A 159 -14.19 -0.43 -0.84
CA GLN A 159 -14.17 0.16 0.50
C GLN A 159 -13.12 1.27 0.60
N LEU A 160 -11.92 1.07 0.04
CA LEU A 160 -10.91 2.12 -0.03
C LEU A 160 -11.38 3.31 -0.86
N ASP A 161 -12.03 3.08 -2.00
CA ASP A 161 -12.57 4.15 -2.85
C ASP A 161 -13.63 4.97 -2.10
N ARG A 162 -14.49 4.30 -1.32
CA ARG A 162 -15.47 4.96 -0.46
C ARG A 162 -14.81 5.79 0.64
N VAL A 163 -13.76 5.27 1.29
CA VAL A 163 -13.00 6.03 2.30
C VAL A 163 -12.37 7.27 1.67
N GLU A 164 -11.73 7.13 0.51
CA GLU A 164 -11.15 8.25 -0.23
C GLU A 164 -12.19 9.31 -0.59
N MET A 165 -13.37 8.90 -1.05
CA MET A 165 -14.47 9.81 -1.37
C MET A 165 -14.97 10.56 -0.13
N LEU A 166 -15.15 9.86 0.99
CA LEU A 166 -15.61 10.47 2.25
C LEU A 166 -14.58 11.47 2.79
N GLU A 167 -13.30 11.16 2.69
CA GLU A 167 -12.24 12.09 3.09
C GLU A 167 -12.21 13.34 2.20
N ARG A 168 -12.29 13.17 0.87
CA ARG A 168 -12.40 14.31 -0.06
C ARG A 168 -13.62 15.19 0.24
N ALA A 169 -14.77 14.57 0.53
CA ALA A 169 -15.99 15.29 0.89
C ALA A 169 -15.84 16.06 2.21
N ARG A 170 -15.18 15.47 3.21
CA ARG A 170 -14.89 16.15 4.50
C ARG A 170 -13.96 17.33 4.32
N THR A 171 -12.89 17.19 3.54
CA THR A 171 -11.96 18.28 3.23
C THR A 171 -12.69 19.42 2.49
N ALA A 172 -13.50 19.10 1.48
CA ALA A 172 -14.28 20.10 0.75
C ALA A 172 -15.28 20.84 1.66
N ALA A 173 -15.98 20.12 2.53
CA ALA A 173 -16.89 20.72 3.51
C ALA A 173 -16.15 21.62 4.50
N GLY A 174 -14.98 21.21 4.99
CA GLY A 174 -14.12 22.00 5.86
C GLY A 174 -13.66 23.30 5.20
N GLN A 175 -13.17 23.23 3.96
CA GLN A 175 -12.78 24.41 3.18
C GLN A 175 -13.96 25.35 2.93
N GLN A 176 -15.14 24.81 2.64
CA GLN A 176 -16.34 25.62 2.46
C GLN A 176 -16.77 26.32 3.76
N ALA A 177 -16.66 25.64 4.90
CA ALA A 177 -16.95 26.22 6.21
C ALA A 177 -15.96 27.36 6.55
N ILE A 178 -14.67 27.16 6.31
CA ILE A 178 -13.64 28.19 6.50
C ILE A 178 -13.92 29.40 5.60
N ARG A 179 -14.20 29.20 4.31
CA ARG A 179 -14.54 30.30 3.39
C ARG A 179 -15.79 31.07 3.82
N LYS A 180 -16.82 30.37 4.31
CA LYS A 180 -18.03 31.01 4.85
C LYS A 180 -17.71 31.84 6.10
N ALA A 181 -16.94 31.28 7.03
CA ALA A 181 -16.52 31.97 8.24
C ALA A 181 -15.71 33.24 7.89
N LEU A 182 -14.72 33.13 7.01
CA LEU A 182 -13.92 34.27 6.53
C LEU A 182 -14.80 35.33 5.86
N SER A 183 -15.72 34.93 4.98
CA SER A 183 -16.63 35.88 4.33
C SER A 183 -17.57 36.58 5.33
N SER A 184 -17.94 35.91 6.44
CA SER A 184 -18.80 36.49 7.48
C SER A 184 -18.05 37.46 8.39
N VAL A 185 -16.76 37.25 8.61
CA VAL A 185 -15.90 38.17 9.38
C VAL A 185 -15.61 39.44 8.57
N MET A 186 -15.28 39.30 7.28
CA MET A 186 -15.00 40.45 6.39
C MET A 186 -16.24 41.29 6.02
N SER A 187 -17.46 40.81 6.29
CA SER A 187 -18.72 41.52 6.00
C SER A 187 -19.45 42.02 7.25
N ALA A 188 -18.88 41.83 8.44
CA ALA A 188 -19.39 42.42 9.68
C ALA A 188 -18.94 43.89 9.76
N PRO A 189 -19.89 44.86 9.89
CA PRO A 189 -19.59 46.30 9.96
C PRO A 189 -19.03 46.74 11.31
#